data_AF-A0A6M0CPB2-F1
#
_entry.id   AF-A0A6M0CPB2-F1
#
_cell.length_a   1.000
_cell.length_b   1.000
_cell.length_c   1.000
_cell.angle_alpha   90.00
_cell.angle_beta   90.00
_cell.angle_gamma   90.00
#
_symmetry.space_group_name_H-M   'P 1'
#
loop_
_entity.id
_entity.type
_entity.pdbx_description
1 polymer ?
#
loop_
_entity_poly.entity_id
_entity_poly.type
_entity_poly.pdbx_seq_one_letter_code
_entity_poly.pdbx_strand_id
1 'polypeptide(L)'
;MADPLASPNPATYHEMFAADGSVRPHWQRLHDALQRSGPAQLAQRQALLTRHLQENGVTYNIYADPEGTDRPWELDLLPQLIPAPEWQQLATGIAQRAHLLNAVLADIYGPQQLIAEGLLAVCIQHECDHLNGKLFVDYLSNLKRDRIKKKLEKQHRQNA
;
A
#
# COMPACT_ATOMS: atom_id res chain seq x y z
N MET A 1 21.64 -3.60 -5.86
CA MET A 1 20.51 -4.49 -6.20
C MET A 1 20.78 -5.83 -5.53
N ALA A 2 19.86 -6.35 -4.72
CA ALA A 2 20.01 -7.70 -4.16
C ALA A 2 20.08 -8.70 -5.31
N ASP A 3 20.91 -9.73 -5.20
CA ASP A 3 20.96 -10.80 -6.20
C ASP A 3 19.57 -11.48 -6.26
N PRO A 4 18.82 -11.40 -7.38
CA PRO A 4 17.49 -11.99 -7.48
C PRO A 4 17.52 -13.54 -7.41
N LEU A 5 18.71 -14.13 -7.43
CA LEU A 5 18.95 -15.57 -7.22
C LEU A 5 19.47 -15.90 -5.81
N ALA A 6 19.59 -14.91 -4.92
CA ALA A 6 19.96 -15.16 -3.52
C ALA A 6 18.89 -16.01 -2.83
N SER A 7 19.33 -16.88 -1.91
CA SER A 7 18.42 -17.75 -1.16
C SER A 7 17.39 -16.91 -0.38
N PRO A 8 16.08 -17.22 -0.48
CA PRO A 8 15.03 -16.42 0.12
C PRO A 8 15.12 -16.45 1.65
N ASN A 9 14.79 -15.33 2.30
CA ASN A 9 14.58 -15.33 3.75
C ASN A 9 13.27 -16.09 4.06
N PRO A 10 13.33 -17.20 4.83
CA PRO A 10 12.15 -18.01 5.12
C PRO A 10 11.07 -17.26 5.94
N ALA A 11 11.40 -16.13 6.56
CA ALA A 11 10.45 -15.31 7.32
C ALA A 11 9.61 -14.36 6.44
N THR A 12 9.88 -14.29 5.14
CA THR A 12 9.20 -13.35 4.22
C THR A 12 8.62 -14.07 3.02
N TYR A 13 7.43 -13.67 2.58
CA TYR A 13 6.85 -14.18 1.35
C TYR A 13 7.73 -13.77 0.15
N HIS A 14 8.08 -14.75 -0.69
CA HIS A 14 8.84 -14.54 -1.92
C HIS A 14 7.98 -14.97 -3.12
N GLU A 15 8.03 -14.17 -4.19
CA GLU A 15 7.24 -14.40 -5.40
C GLU A 15 7.73 -15.64 -6.14
N MET A 16 9.03 -15.73 -6.42
CA MET A 16 9.61 -16.86 -7.15
C MET A 16 9.73 -18.16 -6.33
N PHE A 17 10.13 -18.07 -5.05
CA PHE A 17 10.43 -19.23 -4.22
C PHE A 17 9.33 -19.47 -3.16
N ALA A 18 9.01 -20.73 -2.92
CA ALA A 18 8.19 -21.15 -1.78
C ALA A 18 9.02 -21.18 -0.48
N ALA A 19 8.35 -21.36 0.65
CA ALA A 19 8.99 -21.35 1.97
C ALA A 19 10.01 -22.48 2.18
N ASP A 20 9.90 -23.58 1.42
CA ASP A 20 10.84 -24.70 1.39
C ASP A 20 12.03 -24.48 0.43
N GLY A 21 12.10 -23.32 -0.22
CA GLY A 21 13.14 -22.98 -1.20
C GLY A 21 12.88 -23.51 -2.61
N SER A 22 11.77 -24.23 -2.84
CA SER A 22 11.39 -24.68 -4.19
C SER A 22 10.91 -23.52 -5.06
N VAL A 23 11.10 -23.61 -6.38
CA VAL A 23 10.57 -22.61 -7.32
C VAL A 23 9.06 -22.84 -7.49
N ARG A 24 8.26 -21.78 -7.39
CA ARG A 24 6.81 -21.89 -7.58
C ARG A 24 6.48 -22.32 -9.02
N PRO A 25 5.44 -23.14 -9.25
CA PRO A 25 5.16 -23.71 -10.56
C PRO A 25 5.02 -22.69 -11.70
N HIS A 26 4.40 -21.54 -11.43
CA HIS A 26 4.20 -20.48 -12.44
C HIS A 26 5.49 -19.70 -12.77
N TRP A 27 6.50 -19.76 -11.90
CA TRP A 27 7.82 -19.17 -12.11
C TRP A 27 8.80 -20.11 -12.80
N GLN A 28 8.56 -21.43 -12.79
CA GLN A 28 9.49 -22.47 -13.28
C GLN A 28 10.05 -22.14 -14.67
N ARG A 29 9.17 -21.84 -15.64
CA ARG A 29 9.59 -21.56 -17.02
C ARG A 29 10.51 -20.34 -17.12
N LEU A 30 10.22 -19.28 -16.37
CA LEU A 30 11.05 -18.07 -16.36
C LEU A 30 12.36 -18.34 -15.64
N HIS A 31 12.32 -19.04 -14.49
CA HIS A 31 13.51 -19.45 -13.77
C HIS A 31 14.48 -20.25 -14.66
N ASP A 32 13.98 -21.26 -15.39
CA ASP A 32 14.80 -22.05 -16.31
C ASP A 32 15.40 -21.17 -17.43
N ALA A 33 14.66 -20.16 -17.90
CA ALA A 33 15.17 -19.22 -18.90
C ALA A 33 16.26 -18.30 -18.34
N LEU A 34 16.12 -17.85 -17.08
CA LEU A 34 17.14 -17.05 -16.39
C LEU A 34 18.42 -17.87 -16.18
N GLN A 35 18.30 -19.12 -15.75
CA GLN A 35 19.44 -20.03 -15.56
C GLN A 35 20.21 -20.26 -16.87
N ARG A 36 19.50 -20.37 -18.01
CA ARG A 36 20.15 -20.50 -19.34
C ARG A 36 20.88 -19.24 -19.79
N SER A 37 20.38 -18.05 -19.46
CA SER A 37 21.03 -16.78 -19.83
C SER A 37 22.30 -16.51 -19.02
N GLY A 38 22.32 -16.91 -17.74
CA GLY A 38 23.44 -16.70 -16.84
C GLY A 38 23.69 -15.22 -16.46
N PRO A 39 24.53 -14.96 -15.45
CA PRO A 39 24.65 -13.61 -14.86
C PRO A 39 25.17 -12.53 -15.82
N ALA A 40 26.16 -12.86 -16.67
CA ALA A 40 26.77 -11.90 -17.58
C ALA A 40 25.78 -11.39 -18.64
N GLN A 41 24.92 -12.27 -19.17
CA GLN A 41 23.92 -11.88 -20.15
C GLN A 41 22.79 -11.06 -19.51
N LEU A 42 22.42 -11.36 -18.27
CA LEU A 42 21.46 -10.54 -17.52
C LEU A 42 22.02 -9.14 -17.25
N ALA A 43 23.28 -9.01 -16.85
CA ALA A 43 23.93 -7.72 -16.68
C ALA A 43 23.97 -6.92 -18.00
N GLN A 44 24.25 -7.58 -19.12
CA GLN A 44 24.19 -6.95 -20.44
C GLN A 44 22.77 -6.46 -20.78
N ARG A 45 21.73 -7.25 -20.50
CA ARG A 45 20.33 -6.84 -20.70
C ARG A 45 19.94 -5.66 -19.83
N GLN A 46 20.39 -5.61 -18.57
CA GLN A 46 20.12 -4.49 -17.67
C GLN A 46 20.73 -3.20 -18.24
N ALA A 47 21.98 -3.26 -18.69
CA ALA A 47 22.66 -2.10 -19.28
C ALA A 47 21.95 -1.59 -20.54
N LEU A 48 21.49 -2.50 -21.41
CA LEU A 48 20.71 -2.13 -22.60
C LEU A 48 19.37 -1.47 -22.25
N LEU A 49 18.72 -1.97 -21.20
CA LEU A 49 17.42 -1.48 -20.74
C LEU A 49 17.54 -0.09 -20.11
N THR A 50 18.54 0.11 -19.23
CA THR A 50 18.88 1.43 -18.67
C THR A 50 19.20 2.45 -19.78
N ARG A 51 19.97 2.04 -20.80
CA ARG A 51 20.27 2.89 -21.95
C ARG A 51 19.01 3.28 -22.73
N HIS A 52 18.12 2.31 -23.00
CA HIS A 52 16.87 2.60 -23.69
C HIS A 52 15.99 3.59 -22.91
N LEU A 53 15.92 3.47 -21.59
CA LEU A 53 15.14 4.41 -20.77
C LEU A 53 15.70 5.83 -20.84
N GLN A 54 17.02 5.98 -20.82
CA GLN A 54 17.69 7.26 -20.99
C GLN A 54 17.45 7.85 -22.38
N GLU A 55 17.61 7.04 -23.44
CA GLU A 55 17.41 7.49 -24.82
C GLU A 55 15.96 7.90 -25.13
N ASN A 56 14.97 7.26 -24.48
CA ASN A 56 13.55 7.60 -24.64
C ASN A 56 13.08 8.72 -23.69
N GLY A 57 13.96 9.27 -22.85
CA GLY A 57 13.60 10.33 -21.91
C GLY A 57 12.54 9.91 -20.90
N VAL A 58 12.50 8.63 -20.49
CA VAL A 58 11.51 8.15 -19.52
C VAL A 58 11.95 8.60 -18.12
N THR A 59 11.33 9.67 -17.63
CA THR A 59 11.62 10.27 -16.31
C THR A 59 10.41 10.21 -15.39
N TYR A 60 10.67 10.25 -14.08
CA TYR A 60 9.63 10.40 -13.06
C TYR A 60 9.50 11.89 -12.69
N ASN A 61 8.33 12.49 -12.91
CA ASN A 61 8.03 13.83 -12.40
C ASN A 61 7.67 13.74 -10.92
N ILE A 62 8.60 14.16 -10.04
CA ILE A 62 8.30 14.33 -8.62
C ILE A 62 7.59 15.69 -8.47
N TYR A 63 6.26 15.70 -8.46
CA TYR A 63 5.46 16.92 -8.25
C TYR A 63 5.69 17.64 -6.91
N ALA A 64 6.54 17.08 -6.03
CA ALA A 64 6.86 17.60 -4.70
C ALA A 64 8.29 18.17 -4.57
N ASP A 65 9.12 18.14 -5.62
CA ASP A 65 10.48 18.69 -5.58
C ASP A 65 10.52 20.07 -6.30
N PRO A 66 10.74 21.18 -5.57
CA PRO A 66 10.81 22.51 -6.17
C PRO A 66 11.96 22.70 -7.17
N GLU A 67 12.98 21.83 -7.18
CA GLU A 67 14.07 21.89 -8.16
C GLU A 67 13.79 21.13 -9.47
N GLY A 68 12.65 20.44 -9.59
CA GLY A 68 12.24 19.78 -10.83
C GLY A 68 13.29 18.79 -11.37
N THR A 69 14.03 18.13 -10.49
CA THR A 69 15.08 17.19 -10.92
C THR A 69 14.45 15.93 -11.49
N ASP A 70 14.46 15.82 -12.82
CA ASP A 70 14.13 14.59 -13.54
C ASP A 70 15.06 13.46 -13.10
N ARG A 71 14.51 12.49 -12.35
CA ARG A 71 15.24 11.26 -12.06
C ARG A 71 14.95 10.23 -13.17
N PRO A 72 15.99 9.57 -13.70
CA PRO A 72 15.80 8.50 -14.67
C PRO A 72 15.01 7.36 -14.02
N TRP A 73 14.00 6.87 -14.72
CA TRP A 73 13.21 5.74 -14.24
C TRP A 73 14.07 4.47 -14.19
N GLU A 74 13.95 3.69 -13.12
CA GLU A 74 14.60 2.39 -12.98
C GLU A 74 13.57 1.29 -13.23
N LEU A 75 13.83 0.47 -14.25
CA LEU A 75 13.03 -0.70 -14.58
C LEU A 75 13.84 -1.97 -14.31
N ASP A 76 13.23 -2.87 -13.55
CA ASP A 76 13.72 -4.21 -13.31
C ASP A 76 13.55 -5.09 -14.56
N LEU A 77 14.50 -5.99 -14.77
CA LEU A 77 14.46 -7.00 -15.82
C LEU A 77 13.42 -8.09 -15.56
N LEU A 78 13.12 -8.37 -14.28
CA LEU A 78 12.23 -9.46 -13.93
C LEU A 78 10.77 -9.01 -13.96
N PRO A 79 9.91 -9.61 -14.80
CA PRO A 79 8.49 -9.31 -14.77
C PRO A 79 7.86 -9.88 -13.49
N GLN A 80 6.83 -9.21 -12.99
CA GLN A 80 5.97 -9.77 -11.95
C GLN A 80 5.02 -10.79 -12.59
N LEU A 81 5.22 -12.09 -12.34
CA LEU A 81 4.33 -13.14 -12.83
C LEU A 81 3.16 -13.35 -11.87
N ILE A 82 1.93 -13.21 -12.38
CA ILE A 82 0.71 -13.48 -11.63
C ILE A 82 -0.06 -14.61 -12.34
N PRO A 83 -0.33 -15.75 -11.68
CA PRO A 83 -1.18 -16.80 -12.23
C PRO A 83 -2.58 -16.32 -12.58
N ALA A 84 -3.17 -16.85 -13.66
CA ALA A 84 -4.51 -16.46 -14.10
C ALA A 84 -5.60 -16.60 -13.00
N PRO A 85 -5.63 -17.66 -12.16
CA PRO A 85 -6.62 -17.74 -11.09
C PRO A 85 -6.47 -16.65 -10.02
N GLU A 86 -5.22 -16.30 -9.69
CA GLU A 86 -4.92 -15.22 -8.75
C GLU A 86 -5.30 -13.86 -9.34
N TRP A 87 -4.91 -13.61 -10.59
CA TRP A 87 -5.29 -12.41 -11.31
C TRP A 87 -6.81 -12.22 -11.37
N GLN A 88 -7.57 -13.28 -11.61
CA GLN A 88 -9.03 -13.20 -11.65
C GLN A 88 -9.62 -12.73 -10.32
N GLN A 89 -9.09 -13.21 -9.19
CA GLN A 89 -9.52 -12.79 -7.86
C GLN A 89 -9.14 -11.33 -7.59
N LEU A 90 -7.91 -10.94 -7.91
CA LEU A 90 -7.43 -9.57 -7.77
C LEU A 90 -8.26 -8.61 -8.61
N ALA A 91 -8.45 -8.90 -9.90
CA ALA A 91 -9.24 -8.09 -10.82
C ALA A 91 -10.68 -7.90 -10.33
N THR A 92 -11.32 -8.98 -9.86
CA THR A 92 -12.67 -8.91 -9.28
C THR A 92 -12.70 -8.03 -8.04
N GLY A 93 -11.75 -8.20 -7.12
CA GLY A 93 -11.66 -7.41 -5.90
C GLY A 93 -11.33 -5.93 -6.13
N ILE A 94 -10.54 -5.61 -7.16
CA ILE A 94 -10.23 -4.25 -7.58
C ILE A 94 -11.46 -3.60 -8.20
N ALA A 95 -12.15 -4.28 -9.11
CA ALA A 95 -13.37 -3.78 -9.74
C ALA A 95 -14.47 -3.50 -8.71
N GLN A 96 -14.65 -4.39 -7.74
CA GLN A 96 -15.58 -4.20 -6.62
C GLN A 96 -15.23 -2.93 -5.82
N ARG A 97 -13.95 -2.75 -5.46
CA ARG A 97 -13.50 -1.57 -4.70
C ARG A 97 -13.65 -0.28 -5.49
N ALA A 98 -13.34 -0.28 -6.79
CA ALA A 98 -13.55 0.87 -7.66
C ALA A 98 -15.04 1.26 -7.71
N HIS A 99 -15.93 0.28 -7.81
CA HIS A 99 -17.37 0.53 -7.76
C HIS A 99 -17.81 1.13 -6.42
N LEU A 100 -17.34 0.57 -5.30
CA LEU A 100 -17.60 1.10 -3.96
C LEU A 100 -17.12 2.55 -3.82
N LEU A 101 -15.88 2.84 -4.23
CA LEU A 101 -15.30 4.19 -4.14
C LEU A 101 -16.08 5.19 -4.99
N ASN A 102 -16.51 4.80 -6.19
CA ASN A 102 -17.38 5.64 -7.02
C ASN A 102 -18.73 5.91 -6.36
N ALA A 103 -19.34 4.91 -5.73
CA ALA A 103 -20.60 5.09 -5.00
C ALA A 103 -20.43 6.01 -3.78
N VAL A 104 -19.32 5.86 -3.04
CA VAL A 104 -18.97 6.73 -1.91
C VAL A 104 -18.78 8.17 -2.39
N LEU A 105 -18.04 8.39 -3.48
CA LEU A 105 -17.85 9.72 -4.06
C LEU A 105 -19.19 10.33 -4.52
N ALA A 106 -20.02 9.56 -5.20
CA ALA A 106 -21.33 10.00 -5.65
C ALA A 106 -22.26 10.38 -4.48
N ASP A 107 -22.18 9.65 -3.36
CA ASP A 107 -22.93 10.00 -2.15
C ASP A 107 -22.40 11.29 -1.52
N ILE A 108 -21.09 11.40 -1.28
CA ILE A 108 -20.45 12.57 -0.65
C ILE A 108 -20.71 13.87 -1.43
N TYR A 109 -20.68 13.81 -2.76
CA TYR A 109 -20.96 14.96 -3.62
C TYR A 109 -22.44 15.10 -4.02
N GLY A 110 -23.30 14.18 -3.58
CA GLY A 110 -24.72 14.17 -3.88
C GLY A 110 -25.55 14.18 -2.60
N PRO A 111 -26.30 13.10 -2.30
CA PRO A 111 -27.26 13.07 -1.20
C PRO A 111 -26.65 13.04 0.22
N GLN A 112 -25.36 12.75 0.35
CA GLN A 112 -24.60 12.79 1.62
C GLN A 112 -25.14 11.88 2.74
N GLN A 113 -25.74 10.74 2.39
CA GLN A 113 -26.32 9.82 3.37
C GLN A 113 -25.24 9.22 4.28
N LEU A 114 -24.03 8.96 3.74
CA LEU A 114 -22.91 8.39 4.50
C LEU A 114 -22.39 9.32 5.61
N ILE A 115 -22.60 10.63 5.47
CA ILE A 115 -22.20 11.64 6.47
C ILE A 115 -23.34 11.90 7.46
N ALA A 116 -24.59 11.71 7.03
CA ALA A 116 -25.77 11.98 7.85
C ALA A 116 -26.21 10.77 8.69
N GLU A 117 -25.99 9.54 8.22
CA GLU A 117 -26.57 8.32 8.77
C GLU A 117 -25.56 7.21 9.07
N GLY A 118 -25.97 6.28 9.96
CA GLY A 118 -25.20 5.09 10.29
C GLY A 118 -23.93 5.37 11.11
N LEU A 119 -23.05 4.36 11.16
CA LEU A 119 -21.84 4.43 12.00
C LEU A 119 -20.81 5.41 11.43
N LEU A 120 -20.70 5.50 10.10
CA LEU A 120 -19.74 6.39 9.46
C LEU A 120 -20.04 7.86 9.76
N ALA A 121 -21.31 8.24 9.79
CA ALA A 121 -21.73 9.57 10.23
C ALA A 121 -21.25 9.90 11.65
N VAL A 122 -21.42 8.97 12.60
CA VAL A 122 -20.96 9.14 13.99
C VAL A 122 -19.45 9.30 14.03
N CYS A 123 -18.70 8.48 13.31
CA CYS A 123 -17.24 8.56 13.25
C CYS A 123 -16.77 9.90 12.66
N ILE A 124 -17.32 10.32 11.52
CA ILE A 124 -16.91 11.59 10.88
C ILE A 124 -17.21 12.78 11.79
N GLN A 125 -18.39 12.81 12.43
CA GLN A 125 -18.74 13.88 13.37
C GLN A 125 -17.81 13.90 14.59
N HIS A 126 -17.43 12.73 15.10
CA HIS A 126 -16.46 12.59 16.19
C HIS A 126 -15.06 13.11 15.80
N GLU A 127 -14.56 12.74 14.62
CA GLU A 127 -13.26 13.23 14.13
C GLU A 127 -13.30 14.74 13.85
N CYS A 128 -14.41 15.26 13.30
CA CYS A 128 -14.61 16.70 13.14
C CYS A 128 -14.63 17.44 14.48
N ASP A 129 -15.19 16.86 15.54
CA ASP A 129 -15.12 17.43 16.88
C ASP A 129 -13.67 17.52 17.37
N HIS A 130 -12.85 16.50 17.12
CA HIS A 130 -11.42 16.55 17.43
C HIS A 130 -10.68 17.69 16.72
N LEU A 131 -10.99 17.92 15.43
CA LEU A 131 -10.43 19.06 14.68
C LEU A 131 -10.84 20.42 15.26
N ASN A 132 -11.99 20.48 15.94
CA ASN A 132 -12.50 21.67 16.62
C ASN A 132 -12.14 21.75 18.11
N GLY A 133 -11.27 20.86 18.60
CA GLY A 133 -10.88 20.81 20.01
C GLY A 133 -11.99 20.36 20.96
N LYS A 134 -13.05 19.74 20.44
CA LYS A 134 -14.14 19.14 21.22
C LYS A 134 -13.89 17.66 21.43
N LEU A 135 -14.27 17.16 22.60
CA LEU A 135 -14.21 15.73 22.93
C LEU A 135 -15.62 15.20 23.18
N PHE A 136 -15.84 13.91 22.94
CA PHE A 136 -17.15 13.30 23.22
C PHE A 136 -17.59 13.48 24.69
N VAL A 137 -16.64 13.61 25.62
CA VAL A 137 -16.92 13.85 27.04
C VAL A 137 -17.60 15.20 27.28
N ASP A 138 -17.44 16.17 26.39
CA ASP A 138 -18.04 17.50 26.51
C ASP A 138 -19.57 17.48 26.39
N TYR A 139 -20.10 16.43 25.77
CA TYR A 139 -21.54 16.16 25.68
C TYR A 139 -22.10 15.40 26.89
N LEU A 140 -21.27 14.98 27.84
CA LEU A 140 -21.70 14.28 29.06
C LEU A 140 -22.08 15.26 30.18
N SER A 141 -23.01 14.85 31.04
CA SER A 141 -23.35 15.58 32.28
C SER A 141 -22.11 15.88 33.13
N ASN A 142 -22.11 16.99 33.86
CA ASN A 142 -20.99 17.43 34.72
C ASN A 142 -20.49 16.32 35.67
N LEU A 143 -21.41 15.62 36.33
CA LEU A 143 -21.09 14.48 37.22
C LEU A 143 -20.30 13.36 36.51
N LYS A 144 -20.64 13.04 35.26
CA LYS A 144 -19.95 12.01 34.46
C LYS A 144 -18.57 12.49 34.02
N ARG A 145 -18.45 13.76 33.59
CA ARG A 145 -17.15 14.38 33.24
C ARG A 145 -16.17 14.34 34.40
N ASP A 146 -16.62 14.77 35.59
CA ASP A 146 -15.77 14.80 36.79
C ASP A 146 -15.33 13.40 37.23
N ARG A 147 -16.22 12.40 37.11
CA ARG A 147 -15.90 11.01 37.40
C ARG A 147 -14.85 10.45 36.43
N ILE A 148 -14.92 10.80 35.14
CA ILE A 148 -13.93 10.39 34.13
C ILE A 148 -12.58 11.05 34.40
N LYS A 149 -12.53 12.36 34.65
CA LYS A 149 -11.29 13.09 34.99
C LYS A 149 -10.57 12.48 36.19
N LYS A 150 -11.29 12.27 37.30
CA LYS A 150 -10.72 11.64 38.51
C LYS A 150 -10.18 10.22 38.24
N LYS A 151 -10.83 9.45 37.35
CA LYS A 151 -10.36 8.10 36.99
C LYS A 151 -9.07 8.16 36.16
N LEU A 152 -8.98 9.08 35.20
CA LEU A 152 -7.79 9.30 34.38
C LEU A 152 -6.60 9.81 35.20
N GLU A 153 -6.83 10.74 36.13
CA GLU A 153 -5.81 11.25 37.06
C GLU A 153 -5.26 10.14 37.97
N LYS A 154 -6.15 9.28 38.50
CA LYS A 154 -5.75 8.13 39.31
C LYS A 154 -4.92 7.14 38.50
N GLN A 155 -5.30 6.86 37.26
CA GLN A 155 -4.54 5.97 36.38
C GLN A 155 -3.17 6.54 36.02
N HIS A 156 -3.08 7.84 35.70
CA HIS A 156 -1.78 8.48 35.47
C HIS A 156 -0.87 8.40 36.69
N ARG A 157 -1.42 8.57 37.90
CA ARG A 157 -0.64 8.45 39.15
C ARG A 157 -0.21 7.00 39.47
N GLN A 158 -0.87 6.00 38.91
CA GLN A 158 -0.53 4.58 39.09
C GLN A 158 0.44 4.07 38.04
N ASN A 159 0.50 4.72 36.87
CA ASN A 159 1.38 4.36 35.75
C ASN A 159 2.65 5.23 35.65
N ALA A 160 2.77 6.26 36.50
CA ALA A 160 3.96 7.09 36.67
C ALA A 160 4.73 6.64 37.92
#